data_AF-A0AAV4CID2-F1
#
_entry.id   AF-A0AAV4CID2-F1
#
_cell.length_a   1.000
_cell.length_b   1.000
_cell.length_c   1.000
_cell.angle_alpha   90.00
_cell.angle_beta   90.00
_cell.angle_gamma   90.00
#
_symmetry.space_group_name_H-M   'P 1'
#
loop_
_entity.id
_entity.type
_entity.pdbx_description
1 polymer ?
#
loop_
_entity_poly.entity_id
_entity_poly.type
_entity_poly.pdbx_seq_one_letter_code
_entity_poly.pdbx_strand_id
1 'polypeptide(L)'
;MRTLTVIAVCLILLASAGVTGTTVSRHPFHRCNWCGINAACVSNICRCLSGFVGYPYFICFKPAHFDLCQFCDDPVVTTENGDNVAVHYLDSTLLFDKAVSKGRLGTCHIRVVVSNYRLKGKSFPRCVFVRYDLKNIHGQLVCSFGFQICGFSLLDGSLRWQVSLATITRDGRTSFGPWKTIRSSIVGTYTFRACNNLIYFKVSKGRILTLEASCCPFHLGFRPFIKRIFWLKTGIFILTLKPKVRPAAPSGSVRGFPICLRPGLPISYVEQNLRLPDRRFAMSFLALTNLPPGLVYLSPERKDLVQTLVACPAAKLQTLFRDADFILFSPLFIREISGTTKGFAEVLKVAKKIADWFCKDDAVSCRNATATITDKAKNLLGEPNKHPKLVKFKTDNCKKP
;
A
#
# COMPACT_ATOMS: atom_id res chain seq x y z
N MET A 1 7.32 -83.09 -26.77
CA MET A 1 5.95 -82.52 -26.66
C MET A 1 6.00 -81.40 -25.64
N ARG A 2 5.64 -80.18 -26.06
CA ARG A 2 4.83 -79.14 -25.36
C ARG A 2 5.10 -78.88 -23.86
N THR A 3 5.32 -77.68 -23.32
CA THR A 3 5.46 -76.29 -23.81
C THR A 3 5.98 -75.50 -22.60
N LEU A 4 7.04 -74.70 -22.76
CA LEU A 4 7.43 -73.65 -21.81
C LEU A 4 6.28 -72.63 -21.70
N THR A 5 5.88 -72.27 -20.48
CA THR A 5 5.07 -71.06 -20.26
C THR A 5 5.86 -70.12 -19.35
N VAL A 6 6.52 -69.17 -20.00
CA VAL A 6 7.13 -67.99 -19.41
C VAL A 6 6.01 -67.02 -19.05
N ILE A 7 5.75 -66.77 -17.77
CA ILE A 7 4.94 -65.63 -17.35
C ILE A 7 5.91 -64.52 -16.95
N ALA A 8 6.18 -63.67 -17.93
CA ALA A 8 6.77 -62.37 -17.75
C ALA A 8 5.81 -61.51 -16.91
N VAL A 9 6.19 -61.22 -15.67
CA VAL A 9 5.58 -60.14 -14.90
C VAL A 9 6.01 -58.83 -15.56
N CYS A 10 5.14 -58.35 -16.45
CA CYS A 10 5.23 -57.03 -17.06
C CYS A 10 5.38 -55.96 -15.97
N LEU A 11 6.52 -55.28 -15.98
CA LEU A 11 6.65 -53.91 -15.53
C LEU A 11 5.50 -53.10 -16.15
N ILE A 12 4.50 -52.75 -15.33
CA ILE A 12 3.64 -51.61 -15.61
C ILE A 12 4.48 -50.37 -15.28
N LEU A 13 5.42 -50.08 -16.18
CA LEU A 13 5.81 -48.72 -16.51
C LEU A 13 4.57 -48.07 -17.09
N LEU A 14 3.71 -47.56 -16.20
CA LEU A 14 2.72 -46.57 -16.57
C LEU A 14 3.50 -45.38 -17.11
N ALA A 15 3.57 -45.34 -18.43
CA ALA A 15 3.93 -44.19 -19.21
C ALA A 15 3.28 -42.97 -18.56
N SER A 16 4.11 -42.16 -17.90
CA SER A 16 3.92 -40.72 -17.83
C SER A 16 3.98 -40.21 -19.26
N ALA A 17 2.93 -40.51 -20.04
CA ALA A 17 2.64 -39.88 -21.29
C ALA A 17 2.59 -38.40 -20.97
N GLY A 18 3.59 -37.69 -21.50
CA GLY A 18 3.68 -36.27 -21.41
C GLY A 18 2.33 -35.69 -21.82
N VAL A 19 1.65 -35.09 -20.85
CA VAL A 19 0.73 -34.01 -21.14
C VAL A 19 1.61 -32.88 -21.67
N THR A 20 2.01 -32.99 -22.93
CA THR A 20 2.19 -31.85 -23.82
C THR A 20 0.83 -31.17 -23.88
N GLY A 21 0.48 -30.49 -22.79
CA GLY A 21 -0.69 -29.65 -22.72
C GLY A 21 -0.47 -28.61 -23.80
N THR A 22 -1.17 -28.77 -24.91
CA THR A 22 -1.45 -27.68 -25.83
C THR A 22 -1.92 -26.54 -24.94
N THR A 23 -1.07 -25.53 -24.76
CA THR A 23 -1.43 -24.36 -23.98
C THR A 23 -2.51 -23.67 -24.78
N VAL A 24 -3.77 -24.02 -24.52
CA VAL A 24 -4.93 -23.37 -25.11
C VAL A 24 -4.72 -21.89 -24.87
N SER A 25 -4.54 -21.13 -25.96
CA SER A 25 -4.33 -19.69 -25.89
C SER A 25 -5.59 -19.07 -25.31
N ARG A 26 -5.56 -18.80 -24.01
CA ARG A 26 -6.69 -18.21 -23.29
C ARG A 26 -6.75 -16.73 -23.63
N HIS A 27 -7.96 -16.24 -23.87
CA HIS A 27 -8.22 -14.81 -24.01
C HIS A 27 -7.48 -14.02 -22.91
N PRO A 28 -6.81 -12.88 -23.19
CA PRO A 28 -5.94 -12.19 -22.23
C PRO A 28 -6.60 -11.87 -20.88
N PHE A 29 -7.93 -11.71 -20.87
CA PHE A 29 -8.76 -11.39 -19.71
C PHE A 29 -9.35 -12.62 -18.98
N HIS A 30 -9.04 -13.84 -19.43
CA HIS A 30 -9.49 -15.07 -18.76
C HIS A 30 -8.95 -15.14 -17.32
N ARG A 31 -9.80 -15.48 -16.36
CA ARG A 31 -9.49 -15.46 -14.91
C ARG A 31 -8.19 -16.16 -14.55
N CYS A 32 -7.94 -17.33 -15.15
CA CYS A 32 -6.73 -18.10 -14.89
C CYS A 32 -5.41 -17.47 -15.37
N ASN A 33 -5.43 -16.45 -16.22
CA ASN A 33 -4.24 -15.69 -16.58
C ASN A 33 -3.78 -14.76 -15.46
N TRP A 34 -4.63 -14.61 -14.43
CA TRP A 34 -4.48 -13.63 -13.36
C TRP A 34 -4.33 -14.26 -11.97
N CYS A 35 -4.05 -15.55 -11.88
CA CYS A 35 -3.77 -16.21 -10.59
C CYS A 35 -2.52 -15.61 -9.97
N GLY A 36 -2.63 -15.18 -8.73
CA GLY A 36 -1.57 -14.49 -8.00
C GLY A 36 -0.45 -15.42 -7.53
N ILE A 37 0.34 -14.92 -6.59
CA ILE A 37 1.45 -15.68 -6.02
C ILE A 37 0.93 -16.83 -5.15
N ASN A 38 1.53 -18.02 -5.29
CA ASN A 38 1.13 -19.26 -4.62
C ASN A 38 -0.34 -19.65 -4.86
N ALA A 39 -0.86 -19.35 -6.05
CA ALA A 39 -2.19 -19.74 -6.50
C ALA A 39 -2.11 -20.50 -7.84
N ALA A 40 -3.08 -21.37 -8.08
CA ALA A 40 -3.22 -22.14 -9.31
C ALA A 40 -4.63 -21.99 -9.90
N CYS A 41 -4.73 -22.19 -11.22
CA CYS A 41 -6.01 -22.27 -11.92
C CYS A 41 -6.61 -23.68 -11.73
N VAL A 42 -7.77 -23.75 -11.09
CA VAL A 42 -8.54 -24.99 -10.91
C VAL A 42 -9.96 -24.71 -11.37
N SER A 43 -10.47 -25.46 -12.34
CA SER A 43 -11.82 -25.28 -12.89
C SER A 43 -12.13 -23.82 -13.29
N ASN A 44 -11.24 -23.20 -14.06
CA ASN A 44 -11.36 -21.82 -14.57
C ASN A 44 -11.35 -20.69 -13.53
N ILE A 45 -11.09 -20.99 -12.26
CA ILE A 45 -10.92 -20.01 -11.18
C ILE A 45 -9.55 -20.16 -10.51
N CYS A 46 -9.05 -19.09 -9.91
CA CYS A 46 -7.81 -19.16 -9.16
C CYS A 46 -8.10 -19.62 -7.73
N ARG A 47 -7.33 -20.58 -7.24
CA ARG A 47 -7.36 -21.08 -5.86
C ARG A 47 -5.97 -21.04 -5.27
N CYS A 48 -5.88 -20.77 -3.97
CA CYS A 48 -4.60 -20.89 -3.26
C CYS A 48 -4.10 -22.33 -3.30
N LEU A 49 -2.79 -22.51 -3.40
CA LEU A 49 -2.16 -23.82 -3.27
C LEU A 49 -2.38 -24.38 -1.84
N SER A 50 -2.31 -25.70 -1.68
CA SER A 50 -2.48 -26.35 -0.38
C SER A 50 -1.56 -25.75 0.69
N GLY A 51 -2.12 -25.44 1.86
CA GLY A 51 -1.40 -24.82 2.97
C GLY A 51 -1.18 -23.30 2.85
N PHE A 52 -1.67 -22.64 1.79
CA PHE A 52 -1.65 -21.18 1.65
C PHE A 52 -3.05 -20.59 1.77
N VAL A 53 -3.15 -19.38 2.32
CA VAL A 53 -4.41 -18.63 2.44
C VAL A 53 -4.26 -17.22 1.87
N GLY A 54 -5.36 -16.56 1.53
CA GLY A 54 -5.36 -15.19 1.03
C GLY A 54 -6.26 -15.00 -0.19
N TYR A 55 -5.97 -13.98 -1.00
CA TYR A 55 -6.74 -13.69 -2.20
C TYR A 55 -6.07 -14.34 -3.41
N PRO A 56 -6.65 -15.37 -4.05
CA PRO A 56 -5.98 -16.20 -5.03
C PRO A 56 -5.65 -15.50 -6.35
N TYR A 57 -6.24 -14.34 -6.62
CA TYR A 57 -5.85 -13.51 -7.76
C TYR A 57 -4.75 -12.50 -7.42
N PHE A 58 -4.26 -12.40 -6.18
CA PHE A 58 -3.20 -11.44 -5.83
C PHE A 58 -2.07 -12.12 -5.06
N ILE A 59 -2.35 -12.61 -3.84
CA ILE A 59 -1.37 -13.31 -3.04
C ILE A 59 -2.04 -14.33 -2.12
N CYS A 60 -1.47 -15.53 -2.11
CA CYS A 60 -1.65 -16.53 -1.07
C CYS A 60 -0.33 -16.69 -0.30
N PHE A 61 -0.40 -16.74 1.03
CA PHE A 61 0.77 -16.83 1.91
C PHE A 61 0.52 -17.81 3.05
N LYS A 62 1.58 -18.15 3.79
CA LYS A 62 1.52 -18.99 4.99
C LYS A 62 1.54 -18.12 6.25
N PRO A 63 0.43 -17.92 6.96
CA PRO A 63 0.36 -17.02 8.11
C PRO A 63 1.25 -17.48 9.27
N ALA A 64 1.57 -18.78 9.34
CA ALA A 64 2.48 -19.32 10.35
C ALA A 64 3.93 -18.83 10.18
N HIS A 65 4.33 -18.43 8.97
CA HIS A 65 5.73 -18.09 8.66
C HIS A 65 5.94 -16.61 8.31
N PHE A 66 4.91 -15.94 7.80
CA PHE A 66 5.04 -14.60 7.24
C PHE A 66 4.02 -13.64 7.84
N ASP A 67 4.48 -12.40 8.04
CA ASP A 67 3.63 -11.24 8.21
C ASP A 67 3.31 -10.66 6.83
N LEU A 68 2.05 -10.32 6.60
CA LEU A 68 1.56 -9.71 5.36
C LEU A 68 1.04 -8.32 5.66
N CYS A 69 1.57 -7.33 4.95
CA CYS A 69 0.88 -6.07 4.75
C CYS A 69 0.42 -5.97 3.30
N GLN A 70 -0.84 -5.58 3.09
CA GLN A 70 -1.37 -5.35 1.74
C GLN A 70 -1.94 -3.94 1.65
N PHE A 71 -1.77 -3.33 0.49
CA PHE A 71 -2.32 -2.04 0.15
C PHE A 71 -3.09 -2.17 -1.16
N CYS A 72 -4.42 -2.31 -1.07
CA CYS A 72 -5.27 -2.68 -2.20
C CYS A 72 -6.60 -1.95 -2.18
N ASP A 73 -7.31 -1.98 -3.32
CA ASP A 73 -8.73 -1.63 -3.50
C ASP A 73 -9.23 -0.36 -2.77
N ASP A 74 -9.51 0.72 -3.51
CA ASP A 74 -9.96 2.03 -3.00
C ASP A 74 -9.44 2.39 -1.57
N PRO A 75 -8.19 2.87 -1.48
CA PRO A 75 -7.10 2.14 -0.89
C PRO A 75 -7.29 1.88 0.59
N VAL A 76 -7.40 0.60 0.90
CA VAL A 76 -7.33 0.07 2.25
C VAL A 76 -5.96 -0.60 2.43
N VAL A 77 -5.22 -0.15 3.44
CA VAL A 77 -4.06 -0.88 3.94
C VAL A 77 -4.57 -1.90 4.96
N THR A 78 -4.28 -3.18 4.75
CA THR A 78 -4.35 -4.19 5.82
C THR A 78 -2.96 -4.32 6.45
N THR A 79 -2.83 -4.00 7.72
CA THR A 79 -1.57 -4.03 8.48
C THR A 79 -1.15 -5.46 8.83
N GLU A 80 0.08 -5.65 9.31
CA GLU A 80 0.57 -6.96 9.79
C GLU A 80 -0.28 -7.52 10.95
N ASN A 81 -0.97 -6.66 11.71
CA ASN A 81 -1.87 -7.07 12.79
C ASN A 81 -3.33 -7.26 12.32
N GLY A 82 -3.62 -7.18 11.03
CA GLY A 82 -4.96 -7.42 10.46
C GLY A 82 -5.90 -6.20 10.45
N ASP A 83 -5.41 -5.02 10.82
CA ASP A 83 -6.22 -3.79 10.82
C ASP A 83 -6.37 -3.21 9.44
N ASN A 84 -7.55 -2.68 9.13
CA ASN A 84 -7.83 -2.00 7.87
C ASN A 84 -7.78 -0.48 8.03
N VAL A 85 -7.07 0.20 7.14
CA VAL A 85 -6.86 1.65 7.16
C VAL A 85 -7.18 2.23 5.79
N ALA A 86 -8.22 3.06 5.72
CA ALA A 86 -8.50 3.82 4.52
C ALA A 86 -7.46 4.95 4.38
N VAL A 87 -6.76 5.01 3.25
CA VAL A 87 -5.78 6.07 2.94
C VAL A 87 -6.01 6.71 1.58
N HIS A 88 -7.23 6.62 1.07
CA HIS A 88 -7.66 7.16 -0.22
C HIS A 88 -7.65 8.69 -0.32
N TYR A 89 -7.42 9.38 0.80
CA TYR A 89 -7.22 10.82 0.90
C TYR A 89 -5.73 11.24 0.92
N LEU A 90 -4.77 10.29 0.90
CA LEU A 90 -3.34 10.57 0.95
C LEU A 90 -2.64 10.40 -0.41
N ASP A 91 -1.82 11.38 -0.76
CA ASP A 91 -0.96 11.38 -1.96
C ASP A 91 0.20 10.38 -1.87
N SER A 92 0.75 10.19 -0.68
CA SER A 92 1.78 9.19 -0.42
C SER A 92 1.61 8.55 0.96
N THR A 93 2.26 7.43 1.24
CA THR A 93 2.13 6.77 2.54
C THR A 93 3.37 5.94 2.83
N LEU A 94 4.00 6.15 3.99
CA LEU A 94 5.05 5.25 4.47
C LEU A 94 4.40 3.95 4.92
N LEU A 95 4.46 2.93 4.08
CA LEU A 95 3.87 1.65 4.43
C LEU A 95 4.74 0.94 5.46
N PHE A 96 6.04 0.88 5.23
CA PHE A 96 6.94 -0.02 5.97
C PHE A 96 8.22 0.70 6.35
N ASP A 97 8.70 0.52 7.58
CA ASP A 97 9.95 1.07 8.11
C ASP A 97 10.52 0.13 9.20
N LYS A 98 11.35 -0.85 8.82
CA LYS A 98 11.84 -1.92 9.72
C LYS A 98 13.31 -2.24 9.50
N ALA A 99 14.03 -2.50 10.59
CA ALA A 99 15.30 -3.20 10.54
C ALA A 99 15.08 -4.72 10.58
N VAL A 100 15.68 -5.44 9.64
CA VAL A 100 15.70 -6.90 9.56
C VAL A 100 17.14 -7.41 9.65
N SER A 101 17.34 -8.60 10.22
CA SER A 101 18.68 -9.19 10.37
C SER A 101 19.28 -9.56 9.02
N LYS A 102 20.54 -9.17 8.77
CA LYS A 102 21.35 -9.61 7.62
C LYS A 102 22.27 -10.77 8.06
N GLY A 103 21.69 -11.89 8.45
CA GLY A 103 22.45 -13.02 8.99
C GLY A 103 23.39 -12.59 10.13
N ARG A 104 24.65 -13.03 10.12
CA ARG A 104 25.71 -12.63 11.08
C ARG A 104 26.40 -11.29 10.75
N LEU A 105 26.02 -10.61 9.67
CA LEU A 105 26.80 -9.51 9.06
C LEU A 105 26.21 -8.12 9.31
N GLY A 106 25.21 -8.01 10.19
CA GLY A 106 24.59 -6.73 10.57
C GLY A 106 23.08 -6.69 10.31
N THR A 107 22.56 -5.51 9.98
CA THR A 107 21.12 -5.29 9.80
C THR A 107 20.84 -4.59 8.47
N CYS A 108 19.66 -4.85 7.92
CA CYS A 108 19.13 -4.15 6.75
C CYS A 108 17.90 -3.37 7.17
N HIS A 109 17.94 -2.05 7.07
CA HIS A 109 16.82 -1.18 7.37
C HIS A 109 16.07 -0.86 6.08
N ILE A 110 14.83 -1.32 5.98
CA ILE A 110 14.00 -1.23 4.79
C ILE A 110 12.91 -0.20 5.02
N ARG A 111 12.74 0.70 4.05
CA ARG A 111 11.64 1.68 4.03
C ARG A 111 10.87 1.58 2.73
N VAL A 112 9.55 1.53 2.81
CA VAL A 112 8.66 1.44 1.65
C VAL A 112 7.66 2.56 1.70
N VAL A 113 7.70 3.43 0.69
CA VAL A 113 6.74 4.52 0.52
C VAL A 113 5.95 4.30 -0.75
N VAL A 114 4.65 4.47 -0.69
CA VAL A 114 3.78 4.38 -1.86
C VAL A 114 3.24 5.75 -2.20
N SER A 115 3.28 6.11 -3.47
CA SER A 115 2.58 7.25 -4.03
C SER A 115 1.32 6.78 -4.73
N ASN A 116 0.23 7.47 -4.49
CA ASN A 116 -1.08 7.15 -5.03
C ASN A 116 -1.43 8.07 -6.20
N TYR A 117 -2.38 7.63 -7.02
CA TYR A 117 -3.06 8.49 -7.97
C TYR A 117 -4.57 8.32 -7.84
N ARG A 118 -5.33 9.32 -8.30
CA ARG A 118 -6.80 9.30 -8.26
C ARG A 118 -7.40 9.18 -9.66
N LEU A 119 -8.49 8.43 -9.76
CA LEU A 119 -9.30 8.29 -10.96
C LEU A 119 -10.77 8.14 -10.57
N LYS A 120 -11.62 9.08 -11.00
CA LYS A 120 -13.09 9.07 -10.76
C LYS A 120 -13.48 8.86 -9.28
N GLY A 121 -12.85 9.58 -8.36
CA GLY A 121 -13.16 9.48 -6.93
C GLY A 121 -12.45 8.35 -6.17
N LYS A 122 -11.87 7.37 -6.89
CA LYS A 122 -11.10 6.27 -6.31
C LYS A 122 -9.62 6.57 -6.30
N SER A 123 -8.90 6.04 -5.32
CA SER A 123 -7.45 6.11 -5.28
C SER A 123 -6.81 4.75 -5.60
N PHE A 124 -5.60 4.75 -6.17
CA PHE A 124 -4.88 3.54 -6.55
C PHE A 124 -3.38 3.74 -6.35
N PRO A 125 -2.63 2.70 -5.95
CA PRO A 125 -1.16 2.77 -5.90
C PRO A 125 -0.57 3.03 -7.28
N ARG A 126 0.28 4.06 -7.41
CA ARG A 126 0.93 4.45 -8.67
C ARG A 126 2.38 4.04 -8.74
N CYS A 127 3.13 4.45 -7.72
CA CYS A 127 4.55 4.20 -7.62
C CYS A 127 4.87 3.71 -6.21
N VAL A 128 5.86 2.85 -6.09
CA VAL A 128 6.43 2.45 -4.81
C VAL A 128 7.92 2.74 -4.80
N PHE A 129 8.37 3.45 -3.78
CA PHE A 129 9.77 3.66 -3.49
C PHE A 129 10.19 2.69 -2.39
N VAL A 130 11.22 1.90 -2.65
CA VAL A 130 11.83 1.00 -1.68
C VAL A 130 13.27 1.44 -1.45
N ARG A 131 13.62 1.73 -0.19
CA ARG A 131 14.96 2.08 0.25
C ARG A 131 15.51 0.99 1.16
N TYR A 132 16.78 0.68 0.97
CA TYR A 132 17.55 -0.24 1.79
C TYR A 132 18.77 0.48 2.35
N ASP A 133 18.89 0.51 3.67
CA ASP A 133 20.04 1.03 4.40
C ASP A 133 20.74 -0.15 5.08
N LEU A 134 21.88 -0.56 4.55
CA LEU A 134 22.67 -1.67 5.08
C LEU A 134 23.60 -1.18 6.18
N LYS A 135 23.50 -1.79 7.36
CA LYS A 135 24.34 -1.49 8.53
C LYS A 135 25.23 -2.68 8.88
N ASN A 136 26.45 -2.41 9.34
CA ASN A 136 27.36 -3.42 9.86
C ASN A 136 26.91 -3.92 11.24
N ILE A 137 27.69 -4.84 11.82
CA ILE A 137 27.43 -5.40 13.16
C ILE A 137 27.46 -4.35 14.28
N HIS A 138 28.17 -3.24 14.09
CA HIS A 138 28.23 -2.12 15.03
C HIS A 138 27.10 -1.10 14.81
N GLY A 139 26.16 -1.39 13.89
CA GLY A 139 25.03 -0.50 13.58
C GLY A 139 25.38 0.70 12.70
N GLN A 140 26.61 0.79 12.18
CA GLN A 140 27.04 1.88 11.30
C GLN A 140 26.55 1.63 9.87
N LEU A 141 26.08 2.69 9.21
CA LEU A 141 25.62 2.63 7.82
C LEU A 141 26.80 2.37 6.87
N VAL A 142 26.74 1.26 6.14
CA VAL A 142 27.75 0.86 5.16
C VAL A 142 27.34 1.30 3.76
N CYS A 143 26.07 1.12 3.41
CA CYS A 143 25.57 1.43 2.07
C CYS A 143 24.08 1.75 2.10
N SER A 144 23.64 2.63 1.21
CA SER A 144 22.22 2.93 0.97
C SER A 144 21.91 2.83 -0.50
N PHE A 145 20.80 2.20 -0.85
CA PHE A 145 20.31 2.13 -2.23
C PHE A 145 18.79 2.02 -2.25
N GLY A 146 18.17 2.33 -3.38
CA GLY A 146 16.73 2.21 -3.50
C GLY A 146 16.23 2.18 -4.93
N PHE A 147 14.94 1.91 -5.06
CA PHE A 147 14.26 1.77 -6.34
C PHE A 147 12.89 2.42 -6.28
N GLN A 148 12.58 3.25 -7.27
CA GLN A 148 11.22 3.71 -7.51
C GLN A 148 10.61 2.87 -8.64
N ILE A 149 9.47 2.24 -8.37
CA ILE A 149 8.77 1.38 -9.31
C ILE A 149 7.40 1.99 -9.59
N CYS A 150 7.18 2.49 -10.80
CA CYS A 150 5.90 3.04 -11.23
C CYS A 150 5.18 2.08 -12.18
N GLY A 151 3.94 1.73 -11.85
CA GLY A 151 3.15 0.73 -12.57
C GLY A 151 2.08 1.36 -13.47
N PHE A 152 1.90 0.78 -14.66
CA PHE A 152 0.98 1.27 -15.68
C PHE A 152 0.23 0.11 -16.33
N SER A 153 -1.07 0.29 -16.57
CA SER A 153 -1.89 -0.58 -17.43
C SER A 153 -2.08 0.08 -18.79
N LEU A 154 -1.88 -0.69 -19.85
CA LEU A 154 -2.18 -0.29 -21.23
C LEU A 154 -3.61 -0.69 -21.61
N LEU A 155 -4.10 -0.20 -22.75
CA LEU A 155 -5.49 -0.40 -23.21
C LEU A 155 -5.78 -1.86 -23.59
N ASP A 156 -4.78 -2.59 -24.07
CA ASP A 156 -4.82 -4.01 -24.38
C ASP A 156 -4.81 -4.92 -23.13
N GLY A 157 -4.71 -4.33 -21.93
CA GLY A 157 -4.61 -5.05 -20.66
C GLY A 157 -3.20 -5.53 -20.31
N SER A 158 -2.19 -5.25 -21.14
CA SER A 158 -0.79 -5.48 -20.80
C SER A 158 -0.32 -4.48 -19.74
N LEU A 159 0.62 -4.90 -18.90
CA LEU A 159 1.15 -4.10 -17.81
C LEU A 159 2.62 -3.77 -18.06
N ARG A 160 3.04 -2.59 -17.61
CA ARG A 160 4.45 -2.22 -17.57
C ARG A 160 4.81 -1.56 -16.24
N TRP A 161 6.06 -1.76 -15.83
CA TRP A 161 6.65 -1.14 -14.66
C TRP A 161 7.91 -0.40 -15.09
N GLN A 162 7.97 0.89 -14.78
CA GLN A 162 9.19 1.68 -14.93
C GLN A 162 9.93 1.65 -13.60
N VAL A 163 11.15 1.15 -13.62
CA VAL A 163 12.04 1.07 -12.47
C VAL A 163 13.15 2.10 -12.63
N SER A 164 13.25 2.98 -11.64
CA SER A 164 14.29 3.99 -11.51
C SER A 164 15.17 3.67 -10.31
N LEU A 165 16.47 3.86 -10.44
CA LEU A 165 17.44 3.75 -9.36
C LEU A 165 17.42 5.02 -8.53
N ALA A 166 17.49 4.87 -7.22
CA ALA A 166 17.58 5.97 -6.28
C ALA A 166 19.05 6.23 -5.93
N THR A 167 19.53 7.44 -6.23
CA THR A 167 20.77 7.97 -5.67
C THR A 167 20.44 8.66 -4.36
N ILE A 168 21.07 8.23 -3.27
CA ILE A 168 20.77 8.70 -1.92
C ILE A 168 22.02 9.39 -1.37
N THR A 169 21.91 10.69 -1.09
CA THR A 169 22.99 11.48 -0.49
C THR A 169 23.13 11.20 1.00
N ARG A 170 24.24 11.64 1.61
CA ARG A 170 24.49 11.46 3.05
C ARG A 170 23.45 12.16 3.94
N ASP A 171 22.91 13.29 3.49
CA ASP A 171 21.81 14.01 4.15
C ASP A 171 20.42 13.41 3.83
N GLY A 172 20.38 12.28 3.12
CA GLY A 172 19.16 11.52 2.85
C GLY A 172 18.33 12.01 1.67
N ARG A 173 18.76 13.05 0.94
CA ARG A 173 18.09 13.46 -0.30
C ARG A 173 18.17 12.33 -1.31
N THR A 174 17.06 12.13 -2.01
CA THR A 174 16.91 11.06 -2.99
C THR A 174 16.64 11.65 -4.36
N SER A 175 17.44 11.29 -5.36
CA SER A 175 17.17 11.56 -6.77
C SER A 175 16.99 10.25 -7.53
N PHE A 176 16.23 10.28 -8.63
CA PHE A 176 15.87 9.08 -9.38
C PHE A 176 16.39 9.14 -10.81
N GLY A 177 17.18 8.14 -11.19
CA GLY A 177 17.62 7.92 -12.58
C GLY A 177 16.92 6.70 -13.20
N PRO A 178 16.56 6.72 -14.50
CA PRO A 178 15.92 5.58 -15.13
C PRO A 178 16.87 4.36 -15.14
N TRP A 179 16.32 3.16 -14.97
CA TRP A 179 17.08 1.91 -15.17
C TRP A 179 16.42 0.97 -16.16
N LYS A 180 15.17 0.58 -15.92
CA LYS A 180 14.53 -0.44 -16.75
C LYS A 180 13.02 -0.29 -16.84
N THR A 181 12.47 -0.61 -18.01
CA THR A 181 11.04 -0.83 -18.17
C THR A 181 10.78 -2.32 -18.31
N ILE A 182 10.03 -2.89 -17.37
CA ILE A 182 9.64 -4.30 -17.33
C ILE A 182 8.21 -4.41 -17.86
N ARG A 183 7.95 -5.33 -18.81
CA ARG A 183 6.62 -5.54 -19.39
C ARG A 183 6.08 -6.91 -18.98
N SER A 184 4.78 -7.02 -18.76
CA SER A 184 4.14 -8.28 -18.33
C SER A 184 4.20 -9.40 -19.37
N SER A 185 4.46 -9.08 -20.63
CA SER A 185 4.65 -10.05 -21.72
C SER A 185 6.02 -10.71 -21.70
N ILE A 186 7.01 -10.10 -21.03
CA ILE A 186 8.38 -10.61 -21.00
C ILE A 186 8.54 -11.38 -19.69
N VAL A 187 8.48 -12.70 -19.79
CA VAL A 187 8.68 -13.60 -18.65
C VAL A 187 10.17 -13.71 -18.38
N GLY A 188 10.62 -13.27 -17.21
CA GLY A 188 12.02 -13.33 -16.84
C GLY A 188 12.29 -12.75 -15.46
N THR A 189 13.52 -12.96 -14.99
CA THR A 189 14.07 -12.34 -13.79
C THR A 189 15.10 -11.30 -14.24
N TYR A 190 14.92 -10.06 -13.83
CA TYR A 190 15.88 -8.98 -14.05
C TYR A 190 16.68 -8.75 -12.77
N THR A 191 18.00 -8.70 -12.89
CA THR A 191 18.89 -8.54 -11.76
C THR A 191 19.60 -7.19 -11.79
N PHE A 192 19.80 -6.61 -10.62
CA PHE A 192 20.66 -5.45 -10.41
C PHE A 192 21.61 -5.75 -9.24
N ARG A 193 22.85 -5.30 -9.33
CA ARG A 193 23.83 -5.44 -8.24
C ARG A 193 23.97 -4.09 -7.53
N ALA A 194 23.57 -4.04 -6.26
CA ALA A 194 23.69 -2.86 -5.41
C ALA A 194 24.45 -3.22 -4.13
N CYS A 195 25.53 -2.49 -3.83
CA CYS A 195 26.34 -2.71 -2.61
C CYS A 195 26.79 -4.18 -2.44
N ASN A 196 27.20 -4.83 -3.54
CA ASN A 196 27.54 -6.26 -3.60
C ASN A 196 26.41 -7.25 -3.32
N ASN A 197 25.14 -6.81 -3.33
CA ASN A 197 23.98 -7.67 -3.18
C ASN A 197 23.18 -7.71 -4.48
N LEU A 198 22.61 -8.87 -4.78
CA LEU A 198 21.71 -9.04 -5.92
C LEU A 198 20.28 -8.65 -5.53
N ILE A 199 19.68 -7.84 -6.40
CA ILE A 199 18.28 -7.41 -6.33
C ILE A 199 17.56 -8.01 -7.52
N TYR A 200 16.47 -8.71 -7.25
CA TYR A 200 15.70 -9.47 -8.24
C TYR A 200 14.36 -8.80 -8.49
N PHE A 201 14.06 -8.56 -9.75
CA PHE A 201 12.77 -8.10 -10.24
C PHE A 201 12.18 -9.18 -11.14
N LYS A 202 11.03 -9.73 -10.77
CA LYS A 202 10.43 -10.86 -11.51
C LYS A 202 8.95 -10.61 -11.75
N VAL A 203 8.48 -10.87 -12.96
CA VAL A 203 7.03 -10.88 -13.23
C VAL A 203 6.51 -12.27 -12.92
N SER A 204 5.65 -12.40 -11.90
CA SER A 204 5.04 -13.68 -11.53
C SER A 204 3.86 -14.04 -12.44
N LYS A 205 3.41 -15.30 -12.35
CA LYS A 205 2.06 -15.69 -12.79
C LYS A 205 1.07 -14.75 -12.09
N GLY A 206 0.13 -14.18 -12.85
CA GLY A 206 -0.79 -13.13 -12.37
C GLY A 206 -0.45 -11.68 -12.74
N ARG A 207 0.64 -11.49 -13.50
CA ARG A 207 1.17 -10.17 -13.93
C ARG A 207 1.44 -9.24 -12.75
N ILE A 208 2.15 -9.75 -11.75
CA ILE A 208 2.60 -8.98 -10.58
C ILE A 208 4.11 -8.87 -10.69
N LEU A 209 4.65 -7.65 -10.61
CA LEU A 209 6.09 -7.46 -10.48
C LEU A 209 6.48 -7.68 -9.02
N THR A 210 7.38 -8.62 -8.76
CA THR A 210 7.97 -8.84 -7.46
C THR A 210 9.37 -8.24 -7.37
N LEU A 211 9.73 -7.78 -6.18
CA LEU A 211 11.05 -7.27 -5.81
C LEU A 211 11.55 -8.04 -4.59
N GLU A 212 12.76 -8.59 -4.69
CA GLU A 212 13.44 -9.31 -3.62
C GLU A 212 14.91 -8.88 -3.56
N ALA A 213 15.47 -8.76 -2.36
CA ALA A 213 16.88 -8.43 -2.15
C ALA A 213 17.58 -9.58 -1.43
N SER A 214 18.66 -10.12 -2.00
CA SER A 214 19.44 -11.21 -1.38
C SER A 214 19.93 -10.92 0.03
N CYS A 215 20.12 -9.65 0.39
CA CYS A 215 20.61 -9.22 1.70
C CYS A 215 19.53 -8.94 2.73
N CYS A 216 18.25 -8.95 2.37
CA CYS A 216 17.17 -8.57 3.29
C CYS A 216 15.96 -9.51 3.09
N PRO A 217 15.46 -10.19 4.14
CA PRO A 217 14.30 -11.07 4.05
C PRO A 217 12.98 -10.30 3.87
N PHE A 218 12.79 -9.74 2.68
CA PHE A 218 11.68 -8.87 2.30
C PHE A 218 11.25 -9.18 0.87
N HIS A 219 9.94 -9.34 0.69
CA HIS A 219 9.34 -9.57 -0.61
C HIS A 219 8.24 -8.54 -0.84
N LEU A 220 8.36 -7.77 -1.91
CA LEU A 220 7.31 -6.86 -2.34
C LEU A 220 6.71 -7.34 -3.65
N GLY A 221 5.39 -7.19 -3.82
CA GLY A 221 4.75 -7.33 -5.11
C GLY A 221 3.87 -6.15 -5.44
N PHE A 222 3.82 -5.79 -6.73
CA PHE A 222 3.05 -4.65 -7.21
C PHE A 222 2.29 -4.98 -8.50
N ARG A 223 0.96 -4.83 -8.45
CA ARG A 223 0.08 -4.84 -9.61
C ARG A 223 -0.61 -3.48 -9.79
N PRO A 224 -0.38 -2.77 -10.91
CA PRO A 224 -1.09 -1.53 -11.19
C PRO A 224 -2.59 -1.75 -11.43
N PHE A 225 -3.38 -0.68 -11.28
CA PHE A 225 -4.80 -0.73 -11.59
C PHE A 225 -5.08 -0.97 -13.08
N ILE A 226 -5.99 -1.91 -13.36
CA ILE A 226 -6.38 -2.31 -14.72
C ILE A 226 -7.81 -1.87 -14.98
N LYS A 227 -7.97 -0.77 -15.71
CA LYS A 227 -9.29 -0.14 -15.93
C LYS A 227 -10.34 -1.07 -16.53
N ARG A 228 -9.93 -2.02 -17.39
CA ARG A 228 -10.83 -2.98 -18.06
C ARG A 228 -11.24 -4.17 -17.17
N ILE A 229 -10.58 -4.40 -16.03
CA ILE A 229 -10.80 -5.56 -15.17
C ILE A 229 -11.09 -5.10 -13.74
N PHE A 230 -12.27 -4.54 -13.51
CA PHE A 230 -12.63 -3.99 -12.21
C PHE A 230 -12.71 -5.03 -11.08
N TRP A 231 -12.91 -6.31 -11.41
CA TRP A 231 -12.96 -7.41 -10.43
C TRP A 231 -11.56 -7.85 -9.95
N LEU A 232 -10.50 -7.48 -10.67
CA LEU A 232 -9.16 -7.89 -10.32
C LEU A 232 -8.60 -6.94 -9.26
N LYS A 233 -8.18 -7.51 -8.12
CA LYS A 233 -7.55 -6.76 -7.03
C LYS A 233 -6.31 -6.03 -7.52
N THR A 234 -6.08 -4.79 -7.13
CA THR A 234 -4.89 -4.04 -7.56
C THR A 234 -4.18 -3.47 -6.35
N GLY A 235 -2.87 -3.26 -6.46
CA GLY A 235 -2.08 -2.64 -5.41
C GLY A 235 -0.79 -3.39 -5.08
N ILE A 236 -0.37 -3.27 -3.82
CA ILE A 236 0.95 -3.69 -3.34
C ILE A 236 0.78 -4.67 -2.19
N PHE A 237 1.66 -5.66 -2.09
CA PHE A 237 1.83 -6.42 -0.85
C PHE A 237 3.30 -6.40 -0.43
N ILE A 238 3.52 -6.55 0.87
CA ILE A 238 4.80 -6.72 1.51
C ILE A 238 4.70 -7.96 2.38
N LEU A 239 5.60 -8.93 2.15
CA LEU A 239 5.78 -10.09 3.01
C LEU A 239 7.13 -9.99 3.72
N THR A 240 7.11 -10.21 5.03
CA THR A 240 8.33 -10.40 5.81
C THR A 240 8.26 -11.66 6.66
N LEU A 241 9.43 -12.24 6.95
CA LEU A 241 9.49 -13.38 7.86
C LEU A 241 9.06 -12.95 9.26
N LYS A 242 8.19 -13.75 9.87
CA LYS A 242 7.78 -13.54 11.26
C LYS A 242 9.02 -13.60 12.16
N PRO A 243 9.27 -12.55 12.96
CA PRO A 243 10.38 -12.59 13.90
C PRO A 243 10.08 -13.63 14.99
N LYS A 244 11.11 -14.34 15.45
CA LYS A 244 10.98 -15.32 16.55
C LYS A 244 10.51 -14.68 17.86
N VAL A 245 10.82 -13.40 18.05
CA VAL A 245 10.42 -12.59 19.20
C VAL A 245 9.62 -11.40 18.67
N ARG A 246 8.43 -11.14 19.25
CA ARG A 246 7.67 -9.94 18.90
C ARG A 246 8.51 -8.70 19.21
N PRO A 247 8.66 -7.74 18.28
CA PRO A 247 9.34 -6.49 18.59
C PRO A 247 8.67 -5.84 19.78
N ALA A 248 9.46 -5.36 20.74
CA ALA A 248 8.94 -4.53 21.82
C ALA A 248 8.22 -3.32 21.21
N ALA A 249 7.13 -2.87 21.85
CA ALA A 249 6.52 -1.61 21.46
C ALA A 249 7.58 -0.51 21.53
N PRO A 250 7.77 0.31 20.49
CA PRO A 250 8.72 1.39 20.54
C PRO A 250 8.35 2.35 21.68
N SER A 251 9.33 2.68 22.51
CA SER A 251 9.24 3.71 23.54
C SER A 251 9.26 5.08 22.86
N GLY A 252 8.11 5.51 22.33
CA GLY A 252 8.00 6.77 21.59
C GLY A 252 6.57 7.30 21.55
N SER A 253 6.44 8.58 21.18
CA SER A 253 5.12 9.20 20.99
C SER A 253 4.34 8.45 19.91
N VAL A 254 3.00 8.47 20.01
CA VAL A 254 2.06 7.82 19.07
C VAL A 254 2.21 8.30 17.61
N ARG A 255 3.04 9.32 17.37
CA ARG A 255 3.13 10.11 16.15
C ARG A 255 4.21 9.50 15.24
N GLY A 256 3.82 9.09 14.04
CA GLY A 256 4.77 8.71 12.99
C GLY A 256 5.00 7.21 12.78
N PHE A 257 4.09 6.34 13.22
CA PHE A 257 4.29 4.90 13.01
C PHE A 257 4.00 4.45 11.57
N PRO A 258 4.88 3.64 10.96
CA PRO A 258 4.62 3.00 9.69
C PRO A 258 3.34 2.16 9.76
N ILE A 259 2.40 2.37 8.83
CA ILE A 259 1.06 1.76 8.90
C ILE A 259 1.13 0.24 8.82
N CYS A 260 1.94 -0.34 7.93
CA CYS A 260 2.04 -1.80 7.80
C CYS A 260 2.54 -2.45 9.09
N LEU A 261 3.51 -1.81 9.72
CA LEU A 261 4.26 -2.35 10.84
C LEU A 261 3.70 -1.87 12.16
N ARG A 262 2.39 -1.61 12.25
CA ARG A 262 1.76 -1.12 13.47
C ARG A 262 2.35 -1.91 14.67
N PRO A 263 3.24 -1.29 15.46
CA PRO A 263 4.03 -2.05 16.42
C PRO A 263 3.11 -2.50 17.56
N GLY A 264 3.62 -3.24 18.55
CA GLY A 264 2.87 -3.79 19.70
C GLY A 264 2.05 -2.82 20.56
N LEU A 265 1.77 -1.60 20.08
CA LEU A 265 0.75 -0.67 20.52
C LEU A 265 -0.64 -1.15 20.03
N PRO A 266 -1.53 -1.57 20.94
CA PRO A 266 -2.91 -1.83 20.55
C PRO A 266 -3.55 -0.51 20.11
N ILE A 267 -4.39 -0.53 19.08
CA ILE A 267 -5.04 0.70 18.59
C ILE A 267 -5.92 1.38 19.64
N SER A 268 -6.45 0.60 20.57
CA SER A 268 -7.16 1.10 21.76
C SER A 268 -6.29 2.05 22.61
N TYR A 269 -4.97 1.88 22.62
CA TYR A 269 -4.06 2.82 23.28
C TYR A 269 -4.10 4.19 22.59
N VAL A 270 -4.12 4.23 21.26
CA VAL A 270 -4.22 5.48 20.50
C VAL A 270 -5.58 6.12 20.70
N GLU A 271 -6.64 5.32 20.68
CA GLU A 271 -8.01 5.77 20.97
C GLU A 271 -8.09 6.45 22.34
N GLN A 272 -7.57 5.79 23.38
CA GLN A 272 -7.59 6.30 24.76
C GLN A 272 -6.73 7.54 24.95
N ASN A 273 -5.48 7.53 24.45
CA ASN A 273 -4.56 8.65 24.63
C ASN A 273 -4.98 9.91 23.87
N LEU A 274 -5.51 9.75 22.66
CA LEU A 274 -5.97 10.86 21.84
C LEU A 274 -7.46 11.17 22.04
N ARG A 275 -8.14 10.43 22.91
CA ARG A 275 -9.59 10.49 23.16
C ARG A 275 -10.40 10.42 21.85
N LEU A 276 -9.95 9.59 20.91
CA LEU A 276 -10.62 9.42 19.63
C LEU A 276 -11.83 8.48 19.82
N PRO A 277 -12.97 8.76 19.14
CA PRO A 277 -14.21 8.02 19.38
C PRO A 277 -14.16 6.53 19.02
N ASP A 278 -13.32 6.17 18.05
CA ASP A 278 -13.24 4.81 17.54
C ASP A 278 -11.88 4.51 16.88
N ARG A 279 -11.70 3.22 16.59
CA ARG A 279 -10.56 2.64 15.89
C ARG A 279 -10.31 3.24 14.51
N ARG A 280 -11.37 3.58 13.78
CA ARG A 280 -11.27 4.13 12.41
C ARG A 280 -10.57 5.48 12.46
N PHE A 281 -10.95 6.35 13.41
CA PHE A 281 -10.31 7.65 13.60
C PHE A 281 -8.87 7.54 14.09
N ALA A 282 -8.58 6.62 15.01
CA ALA A 282 -7.22 6.36 15.47
C ALA A 282 -6.31 5.91 14.32
N MET A 283 -6.77 4.98 13.48
CA MET A 283 -6.00 4.56 12.30
C MET A 283 -5.82 5.68 11.27
N SER A 284 -6.83 6.53 11.07
CA SER A 284 -6.70 7.68 10.16
C SER A 284 -5.74 8.74 10.68
N PHE A 285 -5.73 9.01 11.99
CA PHE A 285 -4.73 9.89 12.62
C PHE A 285 -3.32 9.36 12.42
N LEU A 286 -3.09 8.06 12.68
CA LEU A 286 -1.81 7.42 12.41
C LEU A 286 -1.42 7.55 10.94
N ALA A 287 -2.35 7.29 10.01
CA ALA A 287 -2.07 7.38 8.59
C ALA A 287 -1.70 8.80 8.13
N LEU A 288 -2.41 9.81 8.64
CA LEU A 288 -2.14 11.22 8.34
C LEU A 288 -0.76 11.64 8.83
N THR A 289 -0.43 11.25 10.07
CA THR A 289 0.82 11.67 10.76
C THR A 289 2.03 10.78 10.49
N ASN A 290 1.84 9.68 9.75
CA ASN A 290 2.89 8.75 9.37
C ASN A 290 3.76 9.31 8.24
N LEU A 291 4.84 10.00 8.63
CA LEU A 291 5.77 10.65 7.71
C LEU A 291 7.24 10.43 8.11
N PRO A 292 8.05 9.80 7.24
CA PRO A 292 9.50 9.79 7.41
C PRO A 292 10.10 11.08 6.80
N PRO A 293 10.95 11.81 7.54
CA PRO A 293 11.67 12.94 6.98
C PRO A 293 12.53 12.54 5.77
N GLY A 294 12.48 13.31 4.69
CA GLY A 294 13.43 13.24 3.58
C GLY A 294 13.27 12.07 2.58
N LEU A 295 12.34 11.14 2.78
CA LEU A 295 12.17 9.99 1.85
C LEU A 295 11.20 10.22 0.71
N VAL A 296 10.27 11.18 0.87
CA VAL A 296 9.31 11.54 -0.17
C VAL A 296 9.05 13.03 -0.16
N TYR A 297 8.78 13.56 -1.35
CA TYR A 297 8.18 14.87 -1.47
C TYR A 297 6.82 14.85 -0.76
N LEU A 298 6.65 15.75 0.19
CA LEU A 298 5.37 16.04 0.79
C LEU A 298 4.87 17.35 0.22
N SER A 299 3.63 17.33 -0.26
CA SER A 299 2.92 18.57 -0.55
C SER A 299 2.96 19.47 0.70
N PRO A 300 3.21 20.79 0.55
CA PRO A 300 3.20 21.73 1.66
C PRO A 300 1.96 21.58 2.53
N GLU A 301 0.79 21.40 1.90
CA GLU A 301 -0.49 21.20 2.56
C GLU A 301 -0.51 20.01 3.51
N ARG A 302 0.11 18.90 3.10
CA ARG A 302 0.19 17.71 3.94
C ARG A 302 1.13 17.92 5.11
N LYS A 303 2.28 18.54 4.89
CA LYS A 303 3.25 18.83 5.95
C LYS A 303 2.60 19.68 7.04
N ASP A 304 1.89 20.73 6.64
CA ASP A 304 1.25 21.65 7.57
C ASP A 304 0.05 21.00 8.27
N LEU A 305 -0.71 20.14 7.57
CA LEU A 305 -1.80 19.34 8.16
C LEU A 305 -1.27 18.44 9.26
N VAL A 306 -0.17 17.73 9.02
CA VAL A 306 0.44 16.89 10.06
C VAL A 306 0.86 17.70 11.27
N GLN A 307 1.54 18.84 11.08
CA GLN A 307 1.92 19.71 12.19
C GLN A 307 0.71 20.19 12.99
N THR A 308 -0.38 20.54 12.30
CA THR A 308 -1.62 21.01 12.94
C THR A 308 -2.29 19.89 13.74
N LEU A 309 -2.43 18.68 13.18
CA LEU A 309 -3.01 17.53 13.87
C LEU A 309 -2.16 17.09 15.07
N VAL A 310 -0.83 17.14 14.94
CA VAL A 310 0.12 16.79 15.98
C VAL A 310 0.06 17.78 17.16
N ALA A 311 -0.12 19.08 16.89
CA ALA A 311 -0.26 20.10 17.93
C ALA A 311 -1.68 20.21 18.52
N CYS A 312 -2.66 19.51 17.93
CA CYS A 312 -4.07 19.66 18.28
C CYS A 312 -4.39 19.10 19.68
N PRO A 313 -5.08 19.87 20.55
CA PRO A 313 -5.57 19.34 21.82
C PRO A 313 -6.55 18.18 21.62
N ALA A 314 -6.47 17.14 22.46
CA ALA A 314 -7.26 15.91 22.31
C ALA A 314 -8.78 16.14 22.17
N ALA A 315 -9.37 17.04 22.98
CA ALA A 315 -10.80 17.36 22.90
C ALA A 315 -11.21 17.99 21.56
N LYS A 316 -10.36 18.87 21.00
CA LYS A 316 -10.59 19.50 19.70
C LYS A 316 -10.37 18.51 18.55
N LEU A 317 -9.36 17.65 18.69
CA LEU A 317 -9.08 16.57 17.76
C LEU A 317 -10.26 15.58 17.68
N GLN A 318 -10.84 15.20 18.82
CA GLN A 318 -12.05 14.37 18.89
C GLN A 318 -13.22 15.01 18.14
N THR A 319 -13.43 16.31 18.33
CA THR A 319 -14.50 17.07 17.65
C THR A 319 -14.26 17.11 16.14
N LEU A 320 -13.03 17.39 15.70
CA LEU A 320 -12.63 17.35 14.29
C LEU A 320 -12.97 15.99 13.64
N PHE A 321 -12.51 14.89 14.24
CA PHE A 321 -12.74 13.57 13.66
C PHE A 321 -14.21 13.13 13.72
N ARG A 322 -15.00 13.61 14.67
CA ARG A 322 -16.44 13.30 14.76
C ARG A 322 -17.25 14.09 13.73
N ASP A 323 -17.00 15.39 13.63
CA ASP A 323 -17.85 16.34 12.92
C ASP A 323 -17.41 16.55 11.46
N ALA A 324 -16.14 16.26 11.14
CA ALA A 324 -15.56 16.41 9.81
C ALA A 324 -15.10 15.08 9.17
N ASP A 325 -15.63 13.94 9.63
CA ASP A 325 -15.23 12.62 9.11
C ASP A 325 -15.50 12.43 7.61
N PHE A 326 -16.49 13.13 7.05
CA PHE A 326 -16.81 13.07 5.62
C PHE A 326 -15.60 13.41 4.73
N ILE A 327 -14.64 14.20 5.20
CA ILE A 327 -13.42 14.56 4.46
C ILE A 327 -12.52 13.33 4.26
N LEU A 328 -12.51 12.42 5.23
CA LEU A 328 -11.61 11.27 5.27
C LEU A 328 -12.29 9.99 4.78
N PHE A 329 -13.63 9.94 4.79
CA PHE A 329 -14.37 8.69 4.61
C PHE A 329 -15.53 8.76 3.62
N SER A 330 -15.79 9.89 2.96
CA SER A 330 -16.80 9.97 1.90
C SER A 330 -16.16 10.02 0.51
N PRO A 331 -16.12 8.90 -0.24
CA PRO A 331 -15.59 8.87 -1.60
C PRO A 331 -16.28 9.88 -2.54
N LEU A 332 -17.58 10.12 -2.33
CA LEU A 332 -18.35 11.11 -3.08
C LEU A 332 -17.88 12.54 -2.78
N PHE A 333 -17.72 12.89 -1.49
CA PHE A 333 -17.19 14.20 -1.12
C PHE A 333 -15.81 14.44 -1.72
N ILE A 334 -14.91 13.46 -1.57
CA ILE A 334 -13.54 13.58 -2.07
C ILE A 334 -13.53 13.67 -3.61
N ARG A 335 -14.47 13.00 -4.30
CA ARG A 335 -14.67 13.14 -5.75
C ARG A 335 -15.07 14.56 -6.12
N GLU A 336 -16.08 15.14 -5.46
CA GLU A 336 -16.58 16.49 -5.77
C GLU A 336 -15.51 17.56 -5.47
N ILE A 337 -14.85 17.50 -4.30
CA ILE A 337 -13.78 18.46 -3.94
C ILE A 337 -12.59 18.39 -4.89
N SER A 338 -12.22 17.18 -5.33
CA SER A 338 -11.10 17.01 -6.27
C SER A 338 -11.49 17.40 -7.71
N GLY A 339 -12.78 17.42 -8.04
CA GLY A 339 -13.28 17.68 -9.39
C GLY A 339 -12.67 16.74 -10.45
N THR A 340 -12.31 17.33 -11.60
CA THR A 340 -11.57 16.67 -12.70
C THR A 340 -10.05 16.73 -12.51
N THR A 341 -9.58 17.50 -11.53
CA THR A 341 -8.16 17.74 -11.27
C THR A 341 -7.51 16.48 -10.72
N LYS A 342 -6.40 16.07 -11.32
CA LYS A 342 -5.60 14.94 -10.82
C LYS A 342 -4.93 15.35 -9.52
N GLY A 343 -5.01 14.52 -8.49
CA GLY A 343 -4.22 14.66 -7.26
C GLY A 343 -5.06 14.80 -5.99
N PHE A 344 -4.37 15.06 -4.88
CA PHE A 344 -4.95 15.10 -3.52
C PHE A 344 -4.92 16.50 -2.91
N ALA A 345 -4.30 17.47 -3.59
CA ALA A 345 -4.01 18.79 -3.05
C ALA A 345 -5.27 19.50 -2.54
N GLU A 346 -6.35 19.54 -3.33
CA GLU A 346 -7.59 20.23 -2.94
C GLU A 346 -8.24 19.63 -1.69
N VAL A 347 -8.28 18.31 -1.60
CA VAL A 347 -8.82 17.61 -0.41
C VAL A 347 -7.93 17.86 0.80
N LEU A 348 -6.61 17.84 0.64
CA LEU A 348 -5.66 18.14 1.71
C LEU A 348 -5.72 19.61 2.14
N LYS A 349 -5.95 20.56 1.24
CA LYS A 349 -6.18 21.98 1.56
C LYS A 349 -7.44 22.16 2.39
N VAL A 350 -8.54 21.53 1.98
CA VAL A 350 -9.80 21.58 2.73
C VAL A 350 -9.63 20.93 4.11
N ALA A 351 -9.01 19.75 4.16
CA ALA A 351 -8.70 19.06 5.42
C ALA A 351 -7.83 19.94 6.34
N LYS A 352 -6.81 20.61 5.78
CA LYS A 352 -5.94 21.54 6.52
C LYS A 352 -6.71 22.70 7.12
N LYS A 353 -7.49 23.42 6.31
CA LYS A 353 -8.29 24.57 6.79
C LYS A 353 -9.27 24.15 7.88
N ILE A 354 -9.89 22.98 7.74
CA ILE A 354 -10.80 22.46 8.77
C ILE A 354 -10.03 22.06 10.03
N ALA A 355 -8.84 21.48 9.90
CA ALA A 355 -7.97 21.22 11.04
C ALA A 355 -7.51 22.51 11.73
N ASP A 356 -7.21 23.59 11.01
CA ASP A 356 -6.88 24.88 11.63
C ASP A 356 -8.07 25.47 12.39
N TRP A 357 -9.28 25.39 11.81
CA TRP A 357 -10.49 25.81 12.50
C TRP A 357 -10.65 25.08 13.84
N PHE A 358 -10.65 23.74 13.82
CA PHE A 358 -10.85 22.99 15.05
C PHE A 358 -9.67 23.09 16.01
N CYS A 359 -8.43 23.04 15.54
CA CYS A 359 -7.27 22.94 16.42
C CYS A 359 -6.72 24.29 16.89
N LYS A 360 -6.95 25.36 16.12
CA LYS A 360 -6.40 26.70 16.36
C LYS A 360 -7.46 27.81 16.44
N ASP A 361 -8.75 27.45 16.36
CA ASP A 361 -9.88 28.40 16.36
C ASP A 361 -9.82 29.42 15.21
N ASP A 362 -9.22 29.04 14.06
CA ASP A 362 -9.06 29.94 12.91
C ASP A 362 -10.35 30.09 12.08
N ALA A 363 -11.10 31.14 12.37
CA ALA A 363 -12.35 31.46 11.68
C ALA A 363 -12.18 31.75 10.17
N VAL A 364 -11.03 32.29 9.75
CA VAL A 364 -10.74 32.54 8.32
C VAL A 364 -10.60 31.22 7.59
N SER A 365 -9.86 30.27 8.16
CA SER A 365 -9.76 28.91 7.62
C SER A 365 -11.11 28.23 7.54
N CYS A 366 -11.97 28.39 8.55
CA CYS A 366 -13.34 27.87 8.54
C CYS A 366 -14.14 28.42 7.36
N ARG A 367 -14.23 29.76 7.22
CA ARG A 367 -14.96 30.41 6.12
C ARG A 367 -14.46 29.96 4.75
N ASN A 368 -13.14 29.88 4.59
CA ASN A 368 -12.50 29.43 3.36
C ASN A 368 -12.79 27.95 3.02
N ALA A 369 -12.82 27.08 4.03
CA ALA A 369 -13.21 25.68 3.84
C ALA A 369 -14.68 25.56 3.43
N THR A 370 -15.58 26.25 4.13
CA THR A 370 -17.02 26.23 3.84
C THR A 370 -17.34 26.81 2.47
N ALA A 371 -16.66 27.88 2.05
CA ALA A 371 -16.79 28.42 0.69
C ALA A 371 -16.39 27.37 -0.37
N THR A 372 -15.25 26.70 -0.17
CA THR A 372 -14.77 25.65 -1.10
C THR A 372 -15.75 24.47 -1.16
N ILE A 373 -16.28 24.05 0.00
CA ILE A 373 -17.27 22.97 0.09
C ILE A 373 -18.58 23.36 -0.62
N THR A 374 -19.05 24.60 -0.41
CA THR A 374 -20.30 25.08 -1.00
C THR A 374 -20.21 25.16 -2.52
N ASP A 375 -19.09 25.63 -3.03
CA ASP A 375 -18.82 25.72 -4.46
C ASP A 375 -18.70 24.32 -5.09
N LYS A 376 -17.80 23.48 -4.57
CA LYS A 376 -17.42 22.22 -5.23
C LYS A 376 -18.33 21.04 -4.92
N ALA A 377 -18.98 21.01 -3.75
CA ALA A 377 -19.82 19.90 -3.31
C ALA A 377 -21.33 20.26 -3.27
N LYS A 378 -21.76 21.25 -4.07
CA LYS A 378 -23.15 21.74 -4.15
C LYS A 378 -24.16 20.60 -4.34
N ASN A 379 -23.85 19.62 -5.19
CA ASN A 379 -24.73 18.49 -5.46
C ASN A 379 -24.97 17.63 -4.20
N LEU A 380 -23.92 17.38 -3.41
CA LEU A 380 -24.03 16.62 -2.16
C LEU A 380 -24.77 17.40 -1.08
N LEU A 381 -24.58 18.73 -1.06
CA LEU A 381 -25.32 19.62 -0.16
C LEU A 381 -26.82 19.68 -0.50
N GLY A 382 -27.19 19.47 -1.77
CA GLY A 382 -28.57 19.35 -2.22
C GLY A 382 -29.28 18.07 -1.79
N GLU A 383 -28.56 17.09 -1.24
CA GLU A 383 -29.10 15.83 -0.74
C GLU A 383 -28.88 15.67 0.79
N PRO A 384 -29.48 16.55 1.63
CA PRO A 384 -29.17 16.63 3.07
C PRO A 384 -29.43 15.32 3.82
N ASN A 385 -30.44 14.55 3.41
CA ASN A 385 -30.78 13.27 4.03
C ASN A 385 -29.72 12.18 3.74
N LYS A 386 -29.01 12.27 2.61
CA LYS A 386 -27.93 11.33 2.25
C LYS A 386 -26.58 11.76 2.78
N HIS A 387 -26.38 13.07 3.00
CA HIS A 387 -25.11 13.64 3.46
C HIS A 387 -25.27 14.53 4.71
N PRO A 388 -25.90 14.03 5.80
CA PRO A 388 -26.29 14.87 6.93
C PRO A 388 -25.10 15.50 7.65
N LYS A 389 -23.97 14.79 7.77
CA LYS A 389 -22.75 15.33 8.40
C LYS A 389 -22.12 16.48 7.63
N LEU A 390 -22.10 16.39 6.30
CA LEU A 390 -21.58 17.47 5.43
C LEU A 390 -22.45 18.72 5.56
N VAL A 391 -23.78 18.55 5.50
CA VAL A 391 -24.73 19.66 5.64
C VAL A 391 -24.68 20.27 7.03
N LYS A 392 -24.61 19.45 8.08
CA LYS A 392 -24.45 19.89 9.46
C LYS A 392 -23.16 20.68 9.63
N PHE A 393 -22.03 20.20 9.10
CA PHE A 393 -20.77 20.92 9.15
C PHE A 393 -20.90 22.32 8.54
N LYS A 394 -21.47 22.41 7.33
CA LYS A 394 -21.70 23.68 6.61
C LYS A 394 -22.64 24.62 7.35
N THR A 395 -23.63 24.08 8.08
CA THR A 395 -24.68 24.87 8.74
C THR A 395 -24.25 25.33 10.12
N ASP A 396 -23.50 24.52 10.86
CA ASP A 396 -23.22 24.77 12.27
C ASP A 396 -21.86 25.44 12.49
N ASN A 397 -20.92 25.28 11.57
CA ASN A 397 -19.56 25.81 11.72
C ASN A 397 -19.39 27.19 11.05
N CYS A 398 -18.38 27.93 11.52
CA CYS A 398 -18.01 29.26 11.03
C CYS A 398 -19.03 30.38 11.31
N LYS A 399 -19.98 30.15 12.24
CA LYS A 399 -21.04 31.11 12.61
C LYS A 399 -20.71 32.00 13.81
N LYS A 400 -19.57 31.84 14.47
CA LYS A 400 -19.10 32.77 15.51
C LYS A 400 -17.89 33.56 14.99
N PRO A 401 -17.92 34.91 15.05
CA PRO A 401 -16.77 35.74 14.72
C PRO A 401 -15.62 35.54 15.70
#